data_AF-A0A7C2EJH4-F1
#
_entry.id   AF-A0A7C2EJH4-F1
#
_cell.length_a   1.000
_cell.length_b   1.000
_cell.length_c   1.000
_cell.angle_alpha   90.00
_cell.angle_beta   90.00
_cell.angle_gamma   90.00
#
_symmetry.space_group_name_H-M   'P 1'
#
loop_
_entity.id
_entity.type
_entity.pdbx_description
1 polymer ?
#
loop_
_entity_poly.entity_id
_entity_poly.type
_entity_poly.pdbx_seq_one_letter_code
_entity_poly.pdbx_strand_id
1 'polypeptide(L)'
;MRFIFEMARRELRASWRRLLFFFVCIAIGVGAIVALKSMTQNINLAVSSEARSLLTADVQVDSNRPWNKETLEVIERVSSSPIVTARIETIESATMLRPSDTSREGAMMIELKGIERGFPLYGDFRLKSGERFDYSLVEDHGAVVAATLLDRLQLNDGDGVKIGNATFEIRGVIN
;
A
#
# COMPACT_ATOMS: atom_id res chain seq x y z
N MET A 1 27.03 -5.56 -57.49
CA MET A 1 26.16 -5.62 -56.29
C MET A 1 24.77 -6.20 -56.57
N ARG A 2 24.04 -5.79 -57.63
CA ARG A 2 22.72 -6.36 -58.00
C ARG A 2 22.67 -7.88 -58.11
N PHE A 3 23.68 -8.48 -58.75
CA PHE A 3 23.78 -9.93 -58.94
C PHE A 3 23.79 -10.73 -57.62
N ILE A 4 24.49 -10.24 -56.60
CA ILE A 4 24.60 -10.90 -55.29
C ILE A 4 23.25 -10.90 -54.58
N PHE A 5 22.52 -9.78 -54.63
CA PHE A 5 21.17 -9.68 -54.06
C PHE A 5 20.15 -10.55 -54.81
N GLU A 6 20.23 -10.63 -56.14
CA GLU A 6 19.34 -11.46 -56.95
C GLU A 6 19.57 -12.95 -56.71
N MET A 7 20.84 -13.37 -56.61
CA MET A 7 21.22 -14.74 -56.27
C MET A 7 20.80 -15.10 -54.84
N ALA A 8 21.08 -14.23 -53.87
CA ALA A 8 20.65 -14.41 -52.48
C ALA A 8 19.13 -14.52 -52.36
N ARG A 9 18.36 -13.67 -53.06
CA ARG A 9 16.88 -13.73 -53.06
C ARG A 9 16.32 -15.01 -53.69
N ARG A 10 17.04 -15.62 -54.64
CA ARG A 10 16.62 -16.89 -55.26
C ARG A 10 16.82 -18.05 -54.29
N GLU A 11 17.98 -18.10 -53.63
CA GLU A 11 18.29 -19.09 -52.58
C GLU A 11 17.40 -18.95 -51.35
N LEU A 12 17.09 -17.71 -50.94
CA LEU A 12 16.14 -17.43 -49.85
C LEU A 12 14.73 -17.94 -50.17
N ARG A 13 14.30 -17.86 -51.44
CA ARG A 13 13.01 -18.40 -51.89
C ARG A 13 12.98 -19.92 -51.91
N ALA A 14 14.09 -20.58 -52.28
CA ALA A 14 14.20 -22.03 -52.29
C ALA A 14 14.14 -22.65 -50.88
N SER A 15 14.58 -21.91 -49.86
CA SER A 15 14.66 -22.37 -48.46
C SER A 15 13.70 -21.64 -47.49
N TRP A 16 12.74 -20.88 -48.01
CA TRP A 16 11.89 -19.94 -47.26
C TRP A 16 11.18 -20.56 -46.03
N ARG A 17 10.68 -21.81 -46.14
CA ARG A 17 9.99 -22.48 -45.02
C ARG A 17 10.91 -22.74 -43.81
N ARG A 18 12.16 -23.15 -44.05
CA ARG A 18 13.15 -23.38 -42.98
C ARG A 18 13.61 -22.07 -42.35
N LEU A 19 13.83 -21.05 -43.19
CA LEU A 19 14.20 -19.72 -42.73
C LEU A 19 13.10 -19.08 -41.87
N LEU A 20 11.83 -19.21 -42.28
CA LEU A 20 10.69 -18.70 -41.52
C LEU A 20 10.60 -19.34 -40.13
N PHE A 21 10.76 -20.67 -40.03
CA PHE A 21 10.76 -21.36 -38.73
C PHE A 21 11.87 -20.85 -37.81
N PHE A 22 13.07 -20.62 -38.35
CA PHE A 22 14.20 -20.06 -37.60
C PHE A 22 13.91 -18.65 -37.10
N PHE A 23 13.37 -17.77 -37.95
CA PHE A 23 12.97 -16.41 -37.54
C PHE A 23 11.87 -16.40 -36.49
N VAL A 24 10.88 -17.28 -36.60
CA VAL A 24 9.81 -17.39 -35.59
C VAL A 24 10.39 -17.83 -34.25
N CYS A 25 11.30 -18.81 -34.23
CA CYS A 25 11.94 -19.26 -33.00
C CYS A 25 12.76 -18.14 -32.34
N ILE A 26 13.54 -17.38 -33.12
CA ILE A 26 14.28 -16.21 -32.62
C ILE A 26 13.32 -15.13 -32.13
N ALA A 27 12.27 -14.81 -32.89
CA ALA A 27 11.30 -13.79 -32.53
C ALA A 27 10.58 -14.14 -31.22
N ILE A 28 10.23 -15.41 -31.03
CA ILE A 28 9.63 -15.90 -29.77
C ILE A 28 10.65 -15.80 -28.63
N GLY A 29 11.91 -16.23 -28.83
CA GLY A 29 12.94 -16.19 -27.80
C GLY A 29 13.27 -14.76 -27.35
N VAL A 30 13.52 -13.86 -28.31
CA VAL A 30 13.79 -12.45 -28.04
C VAL A 30 12.55 -11.75 -27.47
N GLY A 31 11.37 -12.06 -28.01
CA GLY A 31 10.09 -11.53 -27.54
C GLY A 31 9.83 -11.88 -26.08
N ALA A 32 10.10 -13.13 -25.67
CA ALA A 32 9.95 -13.57 -24.28
C ALA A 32 10.89 -12.80 -23.34
N ILE A 33 12.16 -12.61 -23.73
CA ILE A 33 13.14 -11.86 -22.91
C ILE A 33 12.73 -10.40 -22.76
N VAL A 34 12.31 -9.74 -23.85
CA VAL A 34 11.88 -8.33 -23.81
C VAL A 34 10.59 -8.17 -23.01
N ALA A 35 9.62 -9.07 -23.18
CA ALA A 35 8.38 -9.05 -22.42
C ALA A 35 8.63 -9.19 -20.91
N LEU A 36 9.47 -10.16 -20.51
CA LEU A 36 9.87 -10.33 -19.11
C LEU A 36 10.56 -9.08 -18.56
N LYS A 37 11.52 -8.52 -19.30
CA LYS A 37 12.23 -7.30 -18.87
C LYS A 37 11.28 -6.11 -18.71
N SER A 38 10.35 -5.93 -19.66
CA SER A 38 9.33 -4.88 -19.59
C SER A 38 8.39 -5.08 -18.40
N MET A 39 7.99 -6.33 -18.13
CA MET A 39 7.14 -6.65 -16.99
C MET A 39 7.84 -6.32 -15.68
N THR A 40 9.09 -6.75 -15.49
CA THR A 40 9.88 -6.43 -14.30
C THR A 40 10.06 -4.93 -14.12
N GLN A 41 10.35 -4.20 -15.20
CA GLN A 41 10.50 -2.75 -15.15
C GLN A 41 9.18 -2.06 -14.77
N ASN A 42 8.06 -2.47 -15.35
CA ASN A 42 6.74 -1.92 -15.03
C ASN A 42 6.33 -2.21 -13.59
N ILE A 43 6.60 -3.42 -13.09
CA ILE A 43 6.35 -3.76 -11.69
C ILE A 43 7.21 -2.89 -10.77
N ASN A 44 8.50 -2.74 -11.05
CA ASN A 44 9.37 -1.90 -10.24
C ASN A 44 8.92 -0.43 -10.23
N LEU A 45 8.51 0.10 -11.38
CA LEU A 45 7.97 1.47 -11.48
C LEU A 45 6.66 1.63 -10.71
N ALA A 46 5.70 0.72 -10.90
CA ALA A 46 4.42 0.77 -10.21
C ALA A 46 4.58 0.62 -8.68
N VAL A 47 5.41 -0.33 -8.24
CA VAL A 47 5.70 -0.53 -6.82
C VAL A 47 6.42 0.68 -6.26
N SER A 48 7.43 1.23 -6.93
CA SER A 48 8.15 2.41 -6.42
C SER A 48 7.31 3.69 -6.38
N SER A 49 6.38 3.88 -7.34
CA SER A 49 5.50 5.06 -7.34
C SER A 49 4.44 4.97 -6.24
N GLU A 50 3.88 3.78 -6.01
CA GLU A 50 2.82 3.58 -5.01
C GLU A 50 3.39 3.29 -3.61
N ALA A 51 4.61 2.76 -3.49
CA ALA A 51 5.21 2.39 -2.21
C ALA A 51 5.32 3.58 -1.24
N ARG A 52 5.64 4.79 -1.74
CA ARG A 52 5.70 5.98 -0.87
C ARG A 52 4.32 6.39 -0.37
N SER A 53 3.31 6.27 -1.22
CA SER A 53 1.92 6.55 -0.83
C SER A 53 1.42 5.51 0.18
N LEU A 54 1.76 4.23 -0.01
CA LEU A 54 1.40 3.15 0.91
C LEU A 54 2.14 3.24 2.25
N LEU A 55 3.45 3.49 2.23
CA LEU A 55 4.26 3.68 3.44
C LEU A 55 3.89 4.94 4.21
N THR A 56 3.23 5.91 3.56
CA THR A 56 2.81 7.17 4.16
C THR A 56 3.99 8.01 4.68
N ALA A 57 5.24 7.63 4.37
CA ALA A 57 6.47 8.24 4.87
C ALA A 57 7.66 7.94 3.93
N ASP A 58 8.71 8.77 3.99
CA ASP A 58 9.96 8.52 3.29
C ASP A 58 10.82 7.44 3.98
N VAL A 59 10.76 7.39 5.32
CA VAL A 59 11.47 6.44 6.16
C VAL A 59 10.53 5.98 7.27
N GLN A 60 10.38 4.66 7.42
CA GLN A 60 9.64 4.03 8.51
C GLN A 60 10.62 3.24 9.38
N VAL A 61 10.47 3.35 10.69
CA VAL A 61 11.23 2.58 11.67
C VAL A 61 10.24 1.90 12.60
N ASP A 62 10.13 0.58 12.48
CA ASP A 62 9.22 -0.24 13.28
C ASP A 62 9.98 -1.12 14.28
N SER A 63 9.30 -1.46 15.38
CA SER A 63 9.78 -2.43 16.36
C SER A 63 8.61 -3.12 17.05
N ASN A 64 8.71 -4.44 17.17
CA ASN A 64 7.75 -5.26 17.92
C ASN A 64 7.96 -5.21 19.44
N ARG A 65 8.97 -4.46 19.92
CA ARG A 65 9.27 -4.26 21.34
C ARG A 65 9.29 -2.77 21.66
N PRO A 66 8.93 -2.38 22.90
CA PRO A 66 9.12 -1.01 23.34
C PRO A 66 10.56 -0.55 23.10
N TRP A 67 10.70 0.66 22.56
CA TRP A 67 11.99 1.26 22.33
C TRP A 67 12.73 1.49 23.65
N ASN A 68 14.02 1.15 23.70
CA ASN A 68 14.88 1.59 24.81
C ASN A 68 15.13 3.10 24.70
N LYS A 69 15.43 3.74 25.83
CA LYS A 69 15.69 5.18 25.90
C LYS A 69 16.81 5.62 24.95
N GLU A 70 17.87 4.81 24.86
CA GLU A 70 19.02 5.09 23.99
C GLU A 70 18.61 5.15 22.51
N THR A 71 17.74 4.25 22.03
CA THR A 71 17.27 4.30 20.64
C THR A 71 16.32 5.46 20.40
N LEU A 72 15.44 5.77 21.35
CA LEU A 72 14.58 6.96 21.25
C LEU A 72 15.42 8.25 21.14
N GLU A 73 16.48 8.38 21.94
CA GLU A 73 17.39 9.53 21.84
C GLU A 73 18.10 9.62 20.49
N VAL A 74 18.46 8.49 19.88
CA VAL A 74 19.03 8.45 18.53
C VAL A 74 18.00 8.86 17.48
N ILE A 75 16.78 8.33 17.58
CA ILE A 75 15.67 8.68 16.68
C ILE A 75 15.38 10.18 16.77
N GLU A 76 15.31 10.73 17.98
CA GLU A 76 15.07 12.16 18.21
C GLU A 76 16.21 13.05 17.68
N ARG A 77 17.46 12.59 17.80
CA ARG A 77 18.60 13.32 17.24
C ARG A 77 18.55 13.37 15.71
N VAL A 78 18.15 12.26 15.08
CA VAL A 78 18.03 12.17 13.62
C VAL A 78 16.81 12.95 13.12
N SER A 79 15.67 12.88 13.83
CA SER A 79 14.45 13.63 13.48
C SER A 79 14.64 15.14 13.60
N SER A 80 15.53 15.59 14.51
CA SER A 80 15.88 17.01 14.67
C SER A 80 16.85 17.53 13.61
N SER A 81 17.30 16.69 12.68
CA SER A 81 18.18 17.09 11.58
C SER A 81 17.42 17.99 10.59
N PRO A 82 18.07 19.01 9.97
CA PRO A 82 17.44 19.87 8.97
C PRO A 82 16.89 19.15 7.72
N ILE A 83 17.27 17.88 7.54
CA ILE A 83 16.83 17.04 6.42
C ILE A 83 15.40 16.52 6.65
N VAL A 84 14.96 16.40 7.90
CA VAL A 84 13.65 15.85 8.25
C VAL A 84 12.63 16.99 8.34
N THR A 85 11.60 16.93 7.51
CA THR A 85 10.56 17.99 7.45
C THR A 85 9.43 17.75 8.45
N ALA A 86 9.06 16.48 8.65
CA ALA A 86 7.98 16.09 9.54
C ALA A 86 8.25 14.69 10.10
N ARG A 87 7.70 14.44 11.29
CA ARG A 87 7.73 13.16 11.98
C ARG A 87 6.37 12.93 12.60
N ILE A 88 5.92 11.68 12.54
CA ILE A 88 4.76 11.19 13.27
C ILE A 88 5.11 9.87 13.93
N GLU A 89 4.48 9.61 15.06
CA GLU A 89 4.46 8.29 15.67
C GLU A 89 3.14 7.58 15.39
N THR A 90 3.21 6.28 15.16
CA THR A 90 2.03 5.41 15.05
C THR A 90 2.24 4.17 15.89
N ILE A 91 1.18 3.72 16.57
CA ILE A 91 1.19 2.51 17.38
C ILE A 91 0.18 1.54 16.78
N GLU A 92 0.63 0.34 16.44
CA GLU A 92 -0.21 -0.73 15.90
C GLU A 92 -0.34 -1.83 16.95
N SER A 93 -1.58 -2.28 17.20
CA SER A 93 -1.85 -3.32 18.20
C SER A 93 -3.09 -4.14 17.83
N ALA A 94 -2.96 -5.46 17.88
CA ALA A 94 -4.10 -6.35 17.67
C ALA A 94 -4.98 -6.39 18.94
N THR A 95 -6.29 -6.19 18.78
CA THR A 95 -7.23 -6.13 19.89
C THR A 95 -8.63 -6.61 19.49
N MET A 96 -9.52 -6.77 20.46
CA MET A 96 -10.92 -7.12 20.23
C MET A 96 -11.79 -5.86 20.27
N LEU A 97 -12.58 -5.67 19.23
CA LEU A 97 -13.63 -4.67 19.15
C LEU A 97 -14.99 -5.33 19.32
N ARG A 98 -15.86 -4.67 20.08
CA ARG A 98 -17.27 -5.06 20.27
C ARG A 98 -18.18 -3.82 20.20
N PRO A 99 -19.45 -3.95 19.82
CA PRO A 99 -20.43 -2.87 19.95
C PRO A 99 -20.52 -2.37 21.41
N SER A 100 -20.72 -1.07 21.61
CA SER A 100 -20.98 -0.53 22.95
C SER A 100 -22.41 -0.82 23.41
N ASP A 101 -23.33 -0.91 22.47
CA ASP A 101 -24.73 -1.28 22.69
C ASP A 101 -24.83 -2.78 23.00
N THR A 102 -25.26 -3.10 24.22
CA THR A 102 -25.45 -4.48 24.69
C THR A 102 -26.55 -5.23 23.97
N SER A 103 -27.43 -4.56 23.22
CA SER A 103 -28.42 -5.22 22.37
C SER A 103 -27.82 -5.83 21.11
N ARG A 104 -26.62 -5.39 20.72
CA ARG A 104 -25.90 -5.90 19.55
C ARG A 104 -24.80 -6.85 19.99
N GLU A 105 -24.94 -8.12 19.61
CA GLU A 105 -23.96 -9.15 19.90
C GLU A 105 -22.92 -9.27 18.78
N GLY A 106 -21.65 -9.43 19.17
CA GLY A 106 -20.56 -9.64 18.23
C GLY A 106 -19.24 -9.08 18.76
N ALA A 107 -18.15 -9.82 18.54
CA ALA A 107 -16.81 -9.32 18.78
C ALA A 107 -15.92 -9.74 17.62
N MET A 108 -15.07 -8.83 17.16
CA MET A 108 -14.15 -9.07 16.05
C MET A 108 -12.75 -8.67 16.46
N MET A 109 -11.76 -9.49 16.07
CA MET A 109 -10.36 -9.13 16.19
C MET A 109 -10.02 -8.10 15.13
N ILE A 110 -9.44 -6.99 15.55
CA ILE A 110 -9.06 -5.85 14.72
C ILE A 110 -7.61 -5.48 14.97
N GLU A 111 -7.03 -4.81 14.00
CA GLU A 111 -5.77 -4.09 14.16
C GLU A 111 -6.08 -2.63 14.48
N LEU A 112 -5.77 -2.21 15.70
CA LEU A 112 -5.90 -0.83 16.12
C LEU A 112 -4.63 -0.08 15.74
N LYS A 113 -4.80 0.99 14.96
CA LYS A 113 -3.72 1.93 14.65
C LYS A 113 -3.97 3.27 15.34
N GLY A 114 -3.18 3.55 16.36
CA GLY A 114 -3.09 4.88 16.97
C GLY A 114 -2.20 5.77 16.11
N ILE A 115 -2.67 6.98 15.83
CA ILE A 115 -1.99 7.94 14.96
C ILE A 115 -1.79 9.28 15.68
N GLU A 116 -0.69 9.95 15.36
CA GLU A 116 -0.41 11.31 15.81
C GLU A 116 -0.97 12.36 14.83
N ARG A 117 -1.11 13.60 15.31
CA ARG A 117 -1.49 14.75 14.49
C ARG A 117 -0.46 14.94 13.37
N GLY A 118 -0.94 14.99 12.12
CA GLY A 118 -0.08 15.07 10.92
C GLY A 118 -0.09 13.80 10.06
N PHE A 119 -0.74 12.72 10.50
CA PHE A 119 -1.05 11.59 9.63
C PHE A 119 -2.16 11.96 8.62
N PRO A 120 -2.06 11.56 7.34
CA PRO A 120 -0.90 10.96 6.66
C PRO A 120 0.16 12.01 6.25
N LEU A 121 1.47 11.68 6.33
CA LEU A 121 2.53 12.58 5.82
C LEU A 121 2.61 12.57 4.29
N TYR A 122 2.35 11.42 3.67
CA TYR A 122 2.25 11.25 2.22
C TYR A 122 0.97 10.51 1.84
N GLY A 123 0.42 10.87 0.68
CA GLY A 123 -0.78 10.23 0.13
C GLY A 123 -2.08 10.94 0.52
N ASP A 124 -3.14 10.65 -0.24
CA ASP A 124 -4.50 11.12 0.03
C ASP A 124 -5.26 9.99 0.73
N PHE A 125 -5.30 9.98 2.06
CA PHE A 125 -6.17 9.06 2.79
C PHE A 125 -7.61 9.56 2.69
N ARG A 126 -8.46 8.84 1.94
CA ARG A 126 -9.85 9.24 1.66
C ARG A 126 -10.84 8.36 2.37
N LEU A 127 -11.88 8.99 2.90
CA LEU A 127 -13.03 8.31 3.47
C LEU A 127 -13.93 7.79 2.35
N LYS A 128 -14.82 6.86 2.69
CA LYS A 128 -15.87 6.34 1.80
C LYS A 128 -16.80 7.43 1.29
N SER A 129 -16.98 8.52 2.05
CA SER A 129 -17.73 9.72 1.63
C SER A 129 -17.04 10.51 0.50
N GLY A 130 -15.75 10.22 0.22
CA GLY A 130 -14.93 10.96 -0.74
C GLY A 130 -14.16 12.13 -0.12
N GLU A 131 -14.44 12.46 1.15
CA GLU A 131 -13.73 13.50 1.89
C GLU A 131 -12.30 13.03 2.27
N ARG A 132 -11.39 14.00 2.41
CA ARG A 132 -10.05 13.74 2.94
C ARG A 132 -10.15 13.47 4.44
N PHE A 133 -9.34 12.55 4.92
CA PHE A 133 -9.20 12.28 6.34
C PHE A 133 -8.72 13.53 7.08
N ASP A 134 -9.39 13.81 8.19
CA ASP A 134 -9.01 14.84 9.14
C ASP A 134 -8.79 14.18 10.51
N TYR A 135 -7.74 14.60 11.19
CA TYR A 135 -7.38 14.12 12.53
C TYR A 135 -8.50 14.39 13.55
N SER A 136 -9.32 15.42 13.33
CA SER A 136 -10.50 15.72 14.17
C SER A 136 -11.48 14.54 14.32
N LEU A 137 -11.49 13.61 13.34
CA LEU A 137 -12.34 12.41 13.38
C LEU A 137 -11.90 11.38 14.41
N VAL A 138 -10.63 11.41 14.83
CA VAL A 138 -10.07 10.49 15.84
C VAL A 138 -9.83 11.15 17.19
N GLU A 139 -10.02 12.47 17.29
CA GLU A 139 -9.95 13.21 18.55
C GLU A 139 -11.11 12.84 19.49
N ASP A 140 -10.89 12.97 20.79
CA ASP A 140 -11.89 12.73 21.84
C ASP A 140 -12.60 11.37 21.72
N HIS A 141 -11.81 10.30 21.53
CA HIS A 141 -12.30 8.94 21.34
C HIS A 141 -13.14 8.74 20.06
N GLY A 142 -12.90 9.53 19.03
CA GLY A 142 -13.37 9.22 17.69
C GLY A 142 -12.60 8.04 17.07
N ALA A 143 -13.25 7.28 16.20
CA ALA A 143 -12.64 6.19 15.46
C ALA A 143 -13.06 6.21 13.99
N VAL A 144 -12.11 5.89 13.12
CA VAL A 144 -12.35 5.63 11.70
C VAL A 144 -12.18 4.15 11.44
N VAL A 145 -13.17 3.51 10.81
CA VAL A 145 -13.23 2.05 10.67
C VAL A 145 -13.38 1.62 9.21
N ALA A 146 -12.99 0.39 8.89
CA ALA A 146 -13.23 -0.17 7.56
C ALA A 146 -14.71 -0.53 7.36
N ALA A 147 -15.23 -0.33 6.14
CA ALA A 147 -16.62 -0.65 5.80
C ALA A 147 -16.96 -2.13 6.09
N THR A 148 -15.99 -3.03 5.90
CA THR A 148 -16.15 -4.46 6.20
C THR A 148 -16.42 -4.76 7.67
N LEU A 149 -15.97 -3.90 8.59
CA LEU A 149 -16.24 -4.04 10.02
C LEU A 149 -17.68 -3.66 10.35
N LEU A 150 -18.19 -2.60 9.73
CA LEU A 150 -19.57 -2.16 9.87
C LEU A 150 -20.55 -3.24 9.40
N ASP A 151 -20.28 -3.82 8.22
CA ASP A 151 -21.14 -4.85 7.64
C ASP A 151 -21.20 -6.12 8.52
N ARG A 152 -20.07 -6.51 9.13
CA ARG A 152 -19.98 -7.72 9.97
C ARG A 152 -20.64 -7.56 11.33
N LEU A 153 -20.49 -6.39 11.95
CA LEU A 153 -21.03 -6.12 13.29
C LEU A 153 -22.38 -5.39 13.25
N GLN A 154 -22.93 -5.15 12.05
CA GLN A 154 -24.19 -4.42 11.83
C GLN A 154 -24.17 -3.06 12.55
N LEU A 155 -23.07 -2.34 12.35
CA LEU A 155 -22.83 -0.99 12.89
C LEU A 155 -23.02 0.05 11.80
N ASN A 156 -23.37 1.26 12.21
CA ASN A 156 -23.51 2.43 11.35
C ASN A 156 -22.59 3.56 11.82
N ASP A 157 -22.43 4.57 10.98
CA ASP A 157 -21.74 5.81 11.34
C ASP A 157 -22.44 6.49 12.52
N GLY A 158 -21.66 6.92 13.51
CA GLY A 158 -22.15 7.46 14.78
C GLY A 158 -22.40 6.43 15.88
N ASP A 159 -22.34 5.13 15.58
CA ASP A 159 -22.47 4.10 16.62
C ASP A 159 -21.21 4.04 17.51
N GLY A 160 -21.43 3.67 18.77
CA GLY A 160 -20.37 3.44 19.74
C GLY A 160 -19.79 2.02 19.65
N VAL A 161 -18.47 1.94 19.77
CA VAL A 161 -17.71 0.68 19.85
C VAL A 161 -16.81 0.69 21.07
N LYS A 162 -16.58 -0.48 21.64
CA LYS A 162 -15.73 -0.67 22.80
C LYS A 162 -14.49 -1.47 22.41
N ILE A 163 -13.34 -0.92 22.73
CA ILE A 163 -12.03 -1.53 22.50
C ILE A 163 -11.37 -1.67 23.87
N GLY A 164 -11.24 -2.92 24.34
CA GLY A 164 -10.87 -3.20 25.73
C GLY A 164 -11.85 -2.56 26.73
N ASN A 165 -11.37 -1.53 27.44
CA ASN A 165 -12.15 -0.79 28.45
C ASN A 165 -12.63 0.59 27.98
N ALA A 166 -12.09 1.13 26.89
CA ALA A 166 -12.44 2.44 26.36
C ALA A 166 -13.56 2.35 25.33
N THR A 167 -14.40 3.37 25.28
CA THR A 167 -15.49 3.48 24.30
C THR A 167 -15.11 4.55 23.28
N PHE A 168 -15.33 4.25 22.01
CA PHE A 168 -15.05 5.10 20.87
C PHE A 168 -16.31 5.28 20.05
N GLU A 169 -16.43 6.41 19.37
CA GLU A 169 -17.52 6.74 18.46
C GLU A 169 -17.04 6.62 17.02
N ILE A 170 -17.79 5.93 16.16
CA ILE A 170 -17.45 5.82 14.75
C ILE A 170 -17.78 7.14 14.06
N ARG A 171 -16.76 7.87 13.61
CA ARG A 171 -16.92 9.18 12.94
C ARG A 171 -16.52 9.17 11.47
N GLY A 172 -15.96 8.07 10.99
CA GLY A 172 -15.60 7.94 9.58
C GLY A 172 -15.44 6.48 9.14
N VAL A 173 -15.57 6.27 7.83
CA VAL A 173 -15.45 4.96 7.21
C VAL A 173 -14.44 5.01 6.08
N ILE A 174 -13.59 3.99 6.00
CA ILE A 174 -12.68 3.74 4.88
C ILE A 174 -13.13 2.51 4.09
N ASN A 175 -12.83 2.49 2.79
CA ASN A 175 -13.14 1.36 1.90
C ASN A 175 -12.07 0.27 1.95
#